data_AF-A0A914NBC2-F1
#
_entry.id   AF-A0A914NBC2-F1
#
_cell.length_a   1.000
_cell.length_b   1.000
_cell.length_c   1.000
_cell.angle_alpha   90.00
_cell.angle_beta   90.00
_cell.angle_gamma   90.00
#
_symmetry.space_group_name_H-M   'P 1'
#
loop_
_entity.id
_entity.type
_entity.pdbx_description
1 polymer ?
#
loop_
_entity_poly.entity_id
_entity_poly.type
_entity_poly.pdbx_seq_one_letter_code
_entity_poly.pdbx_strand_id
1 'polypeptide(L)'
;MSTEHDIASPIPRPSLSLNSSTNCECVEKLLSHTAKLVKRSFTTSSQTENTKEHYENKWAKLFKEYILNHEHCTNENCASHHDDMLWFVPLTKVANSSTITNDISHLQVFRRQSRNKPSVGDRDVNWHETLCLNLILQQLDYFVTCAVCTKNSPTNMQIHRKNFQRVYPSPSRRRMDAKGECEEITYPKIYFAIDSFDEVNVFVLNLLLEIATENVEAVIFLGSIRYDILKKL
;
A
#
# COMPACT_ATOMS: atom_id res chain seq x y z
N MET A 1 39.13 -16.19 -27.13
CA MET A 1 39.45 -16.37 -25.70
C MET A 1 38.45 -15.55 -24.92
N SER A 2 37.38 -16.22 -24.50
CA SER A 2 36.31 -15.69 -23.66
C SER A 2 36.79 -15.54 -22.23
N THR A 3 36.39 -14.49 -21.54
CA THR A 3 36.09 -14.54 -20.10
C THR A 3 34.97 -13.54 -19.84
N GLU A 4 33.77 -14.10 -19.64
CA GLU A 4 32.57 -13.40 -19.19
C GLU A 4 32.78 -12.91 -17.76
N HIS A 5 32.34 -11.68 -17.49
CA HIS A 5 32.33 -11.13 -16.14
C HIS A 5 31.10 -11.67 -15.40
N ASP A 6 31.33 -12.50 -14.40
CA ASP A 6 30.33 -12.94 -13.43
C ASP A 6 29.78 -11.74 -12.66
N ILE A 7 28.66 -11.21 -13.15
CA ILE A 7 27.71 -10.44 -12.34
C ILE A 7 27.16 -11.43 -11.33
N ALA A 8 27.43 -11.17 -10.05
CA ALA A 8 26.93 -11.97 -8.93
C ALA A 8 25.48 -12.39 -9.18
N SER A 9 25.29 -13.70 -9.26
CA SER A 9 24.01 -14.34 -9.53
C SER A 9 22.96 -13.81 -8.54
N PRO A 10 21.68 -13.67 -8.93
CA PRO A 10 20.62 -13.41 -7.96
C PRO A 10 20.63 -14.57 -6.96
N ILE A 11 21.12 -14.32 -5.75
CA ILE A 11 21.11 -15.31 -4.67
C ILE A 11 19.64 -15.68 -4.45
N PRO A 12 19.30 -16.98 -4.42
CA PRO A 12 17.91 -17.44 -4.40
C PRO A 12 17.19 -16.79 -3.22
N ARG A 13 16.15 -16.01 -3.53
CA ARG A 13 15.16 -15.59 -2.54
C ARG A 13 14.64 -16.85 -1.86
N PRO A 14 14.42 -16.85 -0.53
CA PRO A 14 13.63 -17.90 0.07
C PRO A 14 12.35 -17.95 -0.75
N SER A 15 12.11 -19.09 -1.41
CA SER A 15 10.85 -19.32 -2.09
C SER A 15 9.78 -18.99 -1.06
N LEU A 16 8.97 -17.97 -1.35
CA LEU A 16 7.66 -17.87 -0.75
C LEU A 16 6.94 -19.15 -1.18
N SER A 17 7.20 -20.25 -0.47
CA SER A 17 6.44 -21.48 -0.59
C SER A 17 5.10 -21.17 0.05
N LEU A 18 4.29 -20.38 -0.65
CA LEU A 18 2.85 -20.48 -0.52
C LEU A 18 2.55 -21.92 -0.90
N ASN A 19 2.24 -22.73 0.11
CA ASN A 19 1.77 -24.08 -0.05
C ASN A 19 0.75 -24.13 -1.19
N SER A 20 0.91 -25.10 -2.08
CA SER A 20 0.09 -25.36 -3.26
C SER A 20 -1.31 -25.88 -2.88
N SER A 21 -2.04 -25.10 -2.08
CA SER A 21 -3.41 -25.36 -1.67
C SER A 21 -4.24 -24.12 -1.93
N THR A 22 -4.95 -24.13 -3.08
CA THR A 22 -6.07 -23.26 -3.45
C THR A 22 -5.79 -21.75 -3.45
N ASN A 23 -5.01 -21.28 -4.43
CA ASN A 23 -4.82 -19.84 -4.65
C ASN A 23 -6.11 -19.20 -5.19
N CYS A 24 -6.51 -18.08 -4.58
CA CYS A 24 -7.68 -17.31 -5.01
C CYS A 24 -7.27 -16.22 -5.99
N GLU A 25 -7.78 -16.26 -7.22
CA GLU A 25 -7.53 -15.22 -8.24
C GLU A 25 -8.30 -13.90 -7.99
N CYS A 26 -8.99 -13.76 -6.85
CA CYS A 26 -9.85 -12.63 -6.53
C CYS A 26 -9.09 -11.29 -6.57
N VAL A 27 -7.90 -11.24 -5.96
CA VAL A 27 -7.05 -10.03 -5.92
C VAL A 27 -6.54 -9.68 -7.32
N GLU A 28 -6.15 -10.66 -8.13
CA GLU A 28 -5.67 -10.42 -9.48
C GLU A 28 -6.77 -9.88 -10.40
N LYS A 29 -7.98 -10.44 -10.27
CA LYS A 29 -9.17 -9.95 -10.97
C LYS A 29 -9.51 -8.51 -10.55
N LEU A 30 -9.44 -8.21 -9.25
CA LEU A 30 -9.61 -6.85 -8.74
C LEU A 30 -8.59 -5.88 -9.35
N LEU A 31 -7.30 -6.23 -9.34
CA LEU A 31 -6.24 -5.40 -9.93
C LEU A 31 -6.46 -5.17 -11.43
N SER A 32 -6.81 -6.23 -12.17
CA SER A 32 -7.11 -6.15 -13.60
C SER A 32 -8.30 -5.24 -13.91
N HIS A 33 -9.40 -5.38 -13.15
CA HIS A 33 -10.58 -4.55 -13.30
C HIS A 33 -10.33 -3.08 -12.94
N THR A 34 -9.60 -2.85 -11.84
CA THR A 34 -9.16 -1.52 -11.40
C THR A 34 -8.32 -0.87 -12.49
N ALA A 35 -7.27 -1.54 -12.98
CA ALA A 35 -6.41 -1.01 -14.04
C ALA A 35 -7.16 -0.70 -15.34
N LYS A 36 -8.13 -1.53 -15.73
CA LYS A 36 -9.00 -1.26 -16.90
C LYS A 36 -9.85 -0.02 -16.69
N LEU A 37 -10.40 0.18 -15.48
CA LEU A 37 -11.25 1.33 -15.17
C LEU A 37 -10.44 2.63 -15.08
N VAL A 38 -9.25 2.59 -14.47
CA VAL A 38 -8.28 3.71 -14.46
C VAL A 38 -7.92 4.14 -15.88
N LYS A 39 -7.56 3.19 -16.76
CA LYS A 39 -7.22 3.50 -18.16
C LYS A 39 -8.38 4.21 -18.88
N ARG A 40 -9.62 3.74 -18.66
CA ARG A 40 -10.82 4.32 -19.28
C ARG A 40 -11.11 5.72 -18.76
N SER A 41 -10.99 5.95 -17.45
CA SER A 41 -11.26 7.27 -16.87
C SER A 41 -10.29 8.35 -17.39
N PHE A 42 -9.03 8.01 -17.66
CA PHE A 42 -8.07 8.96 -18.24
C PHE A 42 -8.29 9.25 -19.74
N THR A 43 -8.81 8.29 -20.50
CA THR A 43 -9.07 8.49 -21.95
C THR A 43 -10.28 9.37 -22.25
N THR A 44 -11.20 9.55 -21.29
CA THR A 44 -12.37 10.41 -21.44
C THR A 44 -12.04 11.83 -20.97
N SER A 45 -11.39 12.62 -21.81
CA SER A 45 -10.86 13.96 -21.49
C SER A 45 -11.91 15.08 -21.40
N SER A 46 -13.20 14.81 -21.66
CA SER A 46 -14.31 15.74 -21.43
C SER A 46 -15.03 15.44 -20.11
N GLN A 47 -14.52 16.00 -19.01
CA GLN A 47 -15.13 15.83 -17.68
C GLN A 47 -16.43 16.63 -17.58
N THR A 48 -17.56 16.04 -18.00
CA THR A 48 -18.89 16.48 -17.58
C THR A 48 -19.23 15.85 -16.23
N GLU A 49 -20.02 16.53 -15.39
CA GLU A 49 -20.43 16.01 -14.07
C GLU A 49 -21.08 14.62 -14.18
N ASN A 50 -21.89 14.39 -15.22
CA ASN A 50 -22.50 13.08 -15.53
C ASN A 50 -21.45 11.98 -15.76
N THR A 51 -20.32 12.31 -16.39
CA THR A 51 -19.24 11.35 -16.65
C THR A 51 -18.53 10.97 -15.36
N LYS A 52 -18.32 11.95 -14.46
CA LYS A 52 -17.73 11.72 -13.13
C LYS A 52 -18.62 10.84 -12.26
N GLU A 53 -19.91 11.17 -12.13
CA GLU A 53 -20.87 10.35 -11.38
C GLU A 53 -20.97 8.92 -11.94
N HIS A 54 -20.93 8.75 -13.26
CA HIS A 54 -20.91 7.44 -13.90
C HIS A 54 -19.64 6.61 -13.55
N TYR A 55 -18.47 7.24 -13.43
CA TYR A 55 -17.26 6.53 -12.99
C TYR A 55 -17.27 6.21 -11.49
N GLU A 56 -17.73 7.13 -10.63
CA GLU A 56 -17.91 6.86 -9.19
C GLU A 56 -18.81 5.64 -8.94
N ASN A 57 -19.92 5.52 -9.69
CA ASN A 57 -20.78 4.34 -9.61
C ASN A 57 -20.08 3.04 -10.03
N LYS A 58 -19.14 3.10 -10.99
CA LYS A 58 -18.34 1.93 -11.37
C LYS A 58 -17.31 1.56 -10.31
N TRP A 59 -16.68 2.54 -9.68
CA TRP A 59 -15.77 2.33 -8.56
C TRP A 59 -16.51 1.72 -7.35
N ALA A 60 -17.69 2.26 -7.02
CA ALA A 60 -18.56 1.74 -5.97
C ALA A 60 -18.97 0.28 -6.23
N LYS A 61 -19.28 -0.05 -7.49
CA LYS A 61 -19.60 -1.41 -7.92
C LYS A 61 -18.43 -2.37 -7.66
N LEU A 62 -17.21 -2.02 -8.09
CA LEU A 62 -16.02 -2.85 -7.83
C LEU A 62 -15.76 -3.00 -6.32
N PHE A 63 -15.91 -1.94 -5.54
CA PHE A 63 -15.77 -2.00 -4.09
C PHE A 63 -16.76 -3.00 -3.47
N LYS A 64 -18.02 -2.96 -3.90
CA LYS A 64 -19.03 -3.92 -3.43
C LYS A 64 -18.67 -5.35 -3.78
N GLU A 65 -18.39 -5.62 -5.07
CA GLU A 65 -18.15 -6.97 -5.59
C GLU A 65 -16.92 -7.63 -4.93
N TYR A 66 -15.83 -6.88 -4.75
CA TYR A 66 -14.56 -7.44 -4.29
C TYR A 66 -14.29 -7.25 -2.79
N ILE A 67 -14.62 -6.09 -2.21
CA ILE A 67 -14.26 -5.75 -0.82
C ILE A 67 -15.40 -6.08 0.16
N LEU A 68 -16.66 -5.83 -0.20
CA LEU A 68 -17.80 -6.10 0.69
C LEU A 68 -18.35 -7.52 0.58
N ASN A 69 -18.56 -8.00 -0.64
CA ASN A 69 -19.28 -9.25 -0.89
C ASN A 69 -18.36 -10.42 -1.22
N HIS A 70 -17.13 -10.14 -1.65
CA HIS A 70 -16.15 -11.15 -2.07
C HIS A 70 -16.69 -12.10 -3.16
N GLU A 71 -17.51 -11.58 -4.09
CA GLU A 71 -18.24 -12.36 -5.10
C GLU A 71 -17.32 -13.15 -6.04
N HIS A 72 -16.06 -12.75 -6.14
CA HIS A 72 -15.05 -13.35 -6.99
C HIS A 72 -14.05 -14.22 -6.22
N CYS A 73 -14.28 -14.45 -4.93
CA CYS A 73 -13.47 -15.35 -4.12
C CYS A 73 -14.07 -16.75 -4.08
N THR A 74 -13.25 -17.74 -4.35
CA THR A 74 -13.61 -19.17 -4.32
C THR A 74 -13.02 -19.91 -3.13
N ASN A 75 -12.25 -19.23 -2.28
CA ASN A 75 -11.58 -19.82 -1.12
C ASN A 75 -12.13 -19.20 0.18
N GLU A 76 -12.77 -20.04 1.00
CA GLU A 76 -13.36 -19.62 2.28
C GLU A 76 -12.33 -19.04 3.26
N ASN A 77 -11.06 -19.46 3.17
CA ASN A 77 -9.96 -18.98 4.00
C ASN A 77 -9.03 -18.03 3.24
N CYS A 78 -9.56 -17.27 2.27
CA CYS A 78 -8.73 -16.33 1.53
C CYS A 78 -8.22 -15.20 2.45
N ALA A 79 -6.89 -15.05 2.51
CA ALA A 79 -6.21 -14.01 3.29
C ALA A 79 -6.74 -12.59 3.02
N SER A 80 -7.26 -12.34 1.81
CA SER A 80 -7.82 -11.06 1.38
C SER A 80 -9.09 -10.61 2.11
N HIS A 81 -9.67 -11.45 2.99
CA HIS A 81 -10.93 -11.19 3.71
C HIS A 81 -10.76 -11.08 5.23
N HIS A 82 -9.53 -11.18 5.75
CA HIS A 82 -9.30 -11.24 7.19
C HIS A 82 -9.41 -9.89 7.90
N ASP A 83 -9.29 -8.76 7.19
CA ASP A 83 -9.43 -7.44 7.79
C ASP A 83 -10.92 -7.05 7.94
N ASP A 84 -11.32 -6.71 9.16
CA ASP A 84 -12.69 -6.30 9.51
C ASP A 84 -12.91 -4.78 9.40
N MET A 85 -11.88 -4.00 9.11
CA MET A 85 -12.01 -2.55 8.92
C MET A 85 -12.33 -2.21 7.47
N LEU A 86 -13.04 -1.10 7.26
CA LEU A 86 -13.31 -0.51 5.95
C LEU A 86 -13.05 0.99 6.04
N TRP A 87 -12.29 1.49 5.08
CA TRP A 87 -11.87 2.88 5.05
C TRP A 87 -12.63 3.64 3.96
N PHE A 88 -13.36 4.68 4.30
CA PHE A 88 -14.13 5.49 3.36
C PHE A 88 -13.56 6.90 3.29
N VAL A 89 -13.24 7.32 2.07
CA VAL A 89 -12.73 8.66 1.78
C VAL A 89 -13.90 9.56 1.42
N PRO A 90 -14.23 10.60 2.22
CA PRO A 90 -15.32 11.50 1.89
C PRO A 90 -15.00 12.29 0.61
N LEU A 91 -16.01 12.54 -0.21
CA LEU A 91 -15.90 13.41 -1.37
C LEU A 91 -15.81 14.86 -0.90
N THR A 92 -14.60 15.43 -0.88
CA THR A 92 -14.40 16.84 -0.52
C THR A 92 -15.06 17.72 -1.57
N LYS A 93 -16.22 18.31 -1.23
CA LYS A 93 -16.81 19.41 -1.99
C LYS A 93 -15.90 20.62 -1.75
N VAL A 94 -15.21 21.11 -2.78
CA VAL A 94 -14.45 22.35 -2.70
C VAL A 94 -15.44 23.47 -2.39
N ALA A 95 -15.60 23.81 -1.11
CA ALA A 95 -16.22 25.05 -0.73
C ALA A 95 -15.23 26.16 -1.10
N ASN A 96 -15.70 27.19 -1.80
CA ASN A 96 -14.94 28.37 -2.19
C ASN A 96 -14.57 29.23 -0.97
N SER A 97 -13.96 28.65 0.07
CA SER A 97 -13.51 29.37 1.26
C SER A 97 -12.02 29.60 1.16
N SER A 98 -11.64 30.88 1.02
CA SER A 98 -10.28 31.41 0.93
C SER A 98 -9.48 31.32 2.24
N THR A 99 -9.84 30.39 3.12
CA THR A 99 -9.07 30.03 4.32
C THR A 99 -8.56 28.62 4.16
N ILE A 100 -7.25 28.49 3.94
CA ILE A 100 -6.51 27.23 3.99
C ILE A 100 -6.48 26.78 5.46
N THR A 101 -7.62 26.33 5.99
CA THR A 101 -7.69 25.50 7.18
C THR A 101 -7.55 24.06 6.71
N ASN A 102 -6.74 23.27 7.43
CA ASN A 102 -6.49 21.85 7.20
C ASN A 102 -7.75 21.00 7.48
N ASP A 103 -8.91 21.34 6.91
CA ASP A 103 -10.10 20.49 6.90
C ASP A 103 -9.90 19.39 5.85
N ILE A 104 -8.90 18.54 6.11
CA ILE A 104 -8.82 17.22 5.49
C ILE A 104 -10.07 16.50 6.00
N SER A 105 -11.02 16.24 5.11
CA SER A 105 -12.19 15.43 5.38
C SER A 105 -11.74 14.14 6.07
N HIS A 106 -12.00 14.03 7.38
CA HIS A 106 -11.49 12.94 8.19
C HIS A 106 -11.92 11.61 7.59
N LEU A 107 -10.92 10.79 7.27
CA LEU A 107 -11.10 9.43 6.79
C LEU A 107 -12.03 8.67 7.73
N GLN A 108 -13.09 8.06 7.19
CA GLN A 108 -14.07 7.36 8.01
C GLN A 108 -13.74 5.88 8.06
N VAL A 109 -13.77 5.30 9.26
CA VAL A 109 -13.44 3.89 9.47
C VAL A 109 -14.63 3.18 10.07
N PHE A 110 -15.03 2.08 9.44
CA PHE A 110 -16.13 1.25 9.93
C PHE A 110 -15.73 -0.20 9.98
N ARG A 111 -16.32 -0.94 10.92
CA ARG A 111 -16.28 -2.40 10.88
C ARG A 111 -17.15 -2.91 9.73
N ARG A 112 -16.80 -4.01 9.07
CA ARG A 112 -17.52 -4.53 7.87
C ARG A 112 -19.01 -4.78 8.13
N GLN A 113 -19.32 -5.33 9.30
CA GLN A 113 -20.64 -5.60 9.87
C GLN A 113 -21.37 -4.36 10.43
N SER A 114 -20.75 -3.17 10.43
CA SER A 114 -21.40 -1.94 10.89
C SER A 114 -22.63 -1.60 10.04
N ARG A 115 -23.73 -1.23 10.70
CA ARG A 115 -24.96 -0.77 10.04
C ARG A 115 -24.90 0.70 9.62
N ASN A 116 -23.96 1.46 10.19
CA ASN A 116 -23.85 2.91 10.00
C ASN A 116 -22.81 3.28 8.93
N LYS A 117 -22.22 2.30 8.24
CA LYS A 117 -21.27 2.56 7.15
C LYS A 117 -22.00 3.13 5.92
N PRO A 118 -21.33 3.94 5.08
CA PRO A 118 -21.91 4.45 3.85
C PRO A 118 -22.47 3.34 2.96
N SER A 119 -23.59 3.64 2.30
CA SER A 119 -24.20 2.72 1.33
C SER A 119 -23.43 2.75 0.02
N VAL A 120 -23.36 1.64 -0.70
CA VAL A 120 -22.69 1.59 -2.01
C VAL A 120 -23.33 2.59 -2.97
N GLY A 121 -22.51 3.47 -3.56
CA GLY A 121 -22.98 4.54 -4.46
C GLY A 121 -23.39 5.83 -3.75
N ASP A 122 -23.14 5.96 -2.44
CA ASP A 122 -23.30 7.22 -1.72
C ASP A 122 -22.52 8.35 -2.40
N ARG A 123 -23.19 9.49 -2.61
CA ARG A 123 -22.67 10.65 -3.35
C ARG A 123 -21.66 11.46 -2.54
N ASP A 124 -21.65 11.29 -1.22
CA ASP A 124 -20.71 11.97 -0.34
C ASP A 124 -19.42 11.15 -0.13
N VAL A 125 -19.28 10.00 -0.79
CA VAL A 125 -18.07 9.16 -0.78
C VAL A 125 -17.33 9.28 -2.11
N ASN A 126 -16.01 9.43 -2.04
CA ASN A 126 -15.12 9.26 -3.18
C ASN A 126 -14.81 7.76 -3.32
N TRP A 127 -15.52 7.08 -4.21
CA TRP A 127 -15.42 5.64 -4.39
C TRP A 127 -14.13 5.21 -5.05
N HIS A 128 -13.55 6.06 -5.91
CA HIS A 128 -12.23 5.80 -6.48
C HIS A 128 -11.16 5.72 -5.39
N GLU A 129 -11.04 6.75 -4.56
CA GLU A 129 -10.07 6.80 -3.46
C GLU A 129 -10.36 5.75 -2.39
N THR A 130 -11.65 5.51 -2.09
CA THR A 130 -12.09 4.45 -1.16
C THR A 130 -11.64 3.07 -1.66
N LEU A 131 -11.84 2.74 -2.93
CA LEU A 131 -11.38 1.46 -3.49
C LEU A 131 -9.86 1.34 -3.42
N CYS A 132 -9.14 2.36 -3.89
CA CYS A 132 -7.68 2.37 -3.92
C CYS A 132 -7.08 2.21 -2.51
N LEU A 133 -7.63 2.91 -1.52
CA LEU A 133 -7.15 2.84 -0.15
C LEU A 133 -7.34 1.44 0.45
N ASN A 134 -8.53 0.84 0.34
CA ASN A 134 -8.74 -0.51 0.88
C ASN A 134 -7.92 -1.57 0.11
N LEU A 135 -7.69 -1.36 -1.18
CA LEU A 135 -6.78 -2.21 -1.96
C LEU A 135 -5.35 -2.14 -1.40
N ILE A 136 -4.84 -0.93 -1.18
CA ILE A 136 -3.51 -0.71 -0.58
C ILE A 136 -3.44 -1.31 0.82
N LEU A 137 -4.44 -1.10 1.66
CA LEU A 137 -4.36 -1.50 3.06
C LEU A 137 -4.57 -3.00 3.30
N GLN A 138 -5.31 -3.69 2.43
CA GLN A 138 -5.86 -5.01 2.74
C GLN A 138 -5.57 -6.08 1.69
N GLN A 139 -5.33 -5.70 0.45
CA GLN A 139 -5.27 -6.65 -0.68
C GLN A 139 -3.84 -6.90 -1.18
N LEU A 140 -2.87 -6.12 -0.69
CA LEU A 140 -1.48 -6.17 -1.15
C LEU A 140 -0.53 -6.56 -0.01
N ASP A 141 0.46 -7.38 -0.34
CA ASP A 141 1.53 -7.72 0.58
C ASP A 141 2.73 -6.81 0.34
N TYR A 142 3.25 -6.27 1.45
CA TYR A 142 4.39 -5.38 1.45
C TYR A 142 5.55 -6.02 2.19
N PHE A 143 6.72 -5.91 1.57
CA PHE A 143 7.96 -6.40 2.15
C PHE A 143 8.98 -5.29 2.19
N VAL A 144 9.66 -5.16 3.33
CA VAL A 144 10.84 -4.33 3.46
C VAL A 144 12.08 -5.21 3.44
N THR A 145 12.97 -4.93 2.50
CA THR A 145 14.34 -5.43 2.56
C THR A 145 15.22 -4.33 3.13
N CYS A 146 15.94 -4.65 4.20
CA CYS A 146 16.96 -3.81 4.79
C CYS A 146 18.32 -4.48 4.63
N ALA A 147 19.27 -3.81 3.99
CA ALA A 147 20.65 -4.27 3.94
C ALA A 147 21.59 -3.31 4.66
N VAL A 148 22.50 -3.89 5.44
CA VAL A 148 23.55 -3.23 6.20
C VAL A 148 24.84 -3.35 5.42
N CYS A 149 25.35 -2.24 4.92
CA CYS A 149 26.46 -2.25 3.97
C CYS A 149 27.61 -1.33 4.39
N THR A 150 28.85 -1.75 4.11
CA THR A 150 30.01 -0.84 4.08
C THR A 150 30.33 -0.49 2.63
N LYS A 151 30.45 0.81 2.37
CA LYS A 151 30.90 1.31 1.08
C LYS A 151 32.41 1.47 1.10
N ASN A 152 33.12 0.50 0.53
CA ASN A 152 34.59 0.50 0.46
C ASN A 152 35.08 1.32 -0.75
N SER A 153 34.25 1.50 -1.79
CA SER A 153 34.51 2.38 -2.93
C SER A 153 33.20 2.84 -3.59
N PRO A 154 33.20 3.77 -4.57
CA PRO A 154 31.99 4.20 -5.28
C PRO A 154 31.20 3.05 -5.92
N THR A 155 31.89 1.99 -6.34
CA THR A 155 31.33 0.84 -7.06
C THR A 155 31.30 -0.44 -6.23
N ASN A 156 31.98 -0.49 -5.07
CA ASN A 156 32.07 -1.68 -4.25
C ASN A 156 31.37 -1.48 -2.90
N MET A 157 30.23 -2.15 -2.76
CA MET A 157 29.40 -2.16 -1.57
C MET A 157 29.37 -3.57 -1.00
N GLN A 158 29.92 -3.74 0.21
CA GLN A 158 29.93 -5.02 0.89
C GLN A 158 28.70 -5.12 1.81
N ILE A 159 27.84 -6.11 1.57
CA ILE A 159 26.66 -6.39 2.40
C ILE A 159 27.10 -7.26 3.59
N HIS A 160 26.87 -6.80 4.81
CA HIS A 160 27.18 -7.53 6.04
C HIS A 160 25.98 -8.30 6.58
N ARG A 161 24.80 -7.67 6.56
CA ARG A 161 23.54 -8.26 7.04
C ARG A 161 22.42 -7.83 6.11
N LYS A 162 21.52 -8.74 5.79
CA LYS A 162 20.29 -8.47 5.05
C LYS A 162 19.13 -9.00 5.87
N ASN A 163 18.13 -8.16 6.12
CA ASN A 163 16.86 -8.53 6.73
C ASN A 163 15.75 -8.36 5.71
N PHE A 164 14.79 -9.28 5.72
CA PHE A 164 13.60 -9.28 4.88
C PHE A 164 12.40 -9.50 5.79
N GLN A 165 11.49 -8.54 5.84
CA GLN A 165 10.36 -8.56 6.76
C GLN A 165 9.09 -8.10 6.04
N ARG A 166 7.98 -8.79 6.29
CA ARG A 166 6.66 -8.31 5.89
C ARG A 166 6.28 -7.12 6.76
N VAL A 167 5.84 -6.04 6.13
CA VAL A 167 5.37 -4.82 6.80
C VAL A 167 3.93 -4.56 6.41
N TYR A 168 3.23 -3.75 7.22
CA TYR A 168 1.84 -3.43 7.00
C TYR A 168 1.67 -1.92 6.79
N PRO A 169 0.93 -1.50 5.76
CA PRO A 169 0.63 -0.10 5.53
C PRO A 169 -0.34 0.43 6.60
N SER A 170 -0.15 1.68 6.99
CA SER A 170 -1.04 2.40 7.91
C SER A 170 -1.37 3.78 7.34
N PRO A 171 -2.65 4.17 7.27
CA PRO A 171 -3.05 5.54 6.95
C PRO A 171 -2.97 6.47 8.18
N SER A 172 -2.36 6.00 9.27
CA SER A 172 -2.17 6.73 10.51
C SER A 172 -0.74 6.63 11.02
N ARG A 173 -0.35 7.60 11.84
CA ARG A 173 0.97 7.64 12.46
C ARG A 173 0.84 7.97 13.94
N ARG A 174 1.62 7.30 14.77
CA ARG A 174 1.83 7.66 16.17
C ARG A 174 3.00 8.63 16.29
N ARG A 175 2.78 9.73 17.02
CA ARG A 175 3.83 10.68 17.35
C ARG A 175 4.65 10.15 18.52
N MET A 176 5.96 10.01 18.33
CA MET A 176 6.89 9.51 19.36
C MET A 176 7.21 10.57 20.43
N ASP A 177 6.97 11.85 20.14
CA ASP A 177 7.33 12.98 20.98
C ASP A 177 6.29 13.37 22.04
N ALA A 178 5.12 12.71 22.05
CA ALA A 178 4.11 12.87 23.08
C ALA A 178 3.94 11.55 23.86
N LYS A 179 4.00 11.62 25.19
CA LYS A 179 3.75 10.48 26.08
C LYS A 179 2.25 10.21 26.14
N GLY A 180 1.68 9.57 25.10
CA GLY A 180 0.25 9.25 25.00
C GLY A 180 -0.21 8.83 23.60
N GLU A 181 -1.38 8.18 23.54
CA GLU A 181 -2.06 7.52 22.41
C GLU A 181 -2.54 8.46 21.28
N CYS A 182 -1.73 9.44 20.84
CA CYS A 182 -2.13 10.34 19.77
C CYS A 182 -1.83 9.70 18.40
N GLU A 183 -2.75 8.87 17.92
CA GLU A 183 -2.77 8.38 16.54
C GLU A 183 -3.36 9.45 15.62
N GLU A 184 -2.54 9.99 14.73
CA GLU A 184 -2.92 11.00 13.75
C GLU A 184 -3.28 10.30 12.44
N ILE A 185 -4.47 10.57 11.87
CA ILE A 185 -4.79 10.15 10.51
C ILE A 185 -3.96 10.99 9.53
N THR A 186 -3.14 10.34 8.71
CA THR A 186 -2.19 11.01 7.81
C THR A 186 -2.54 10.89 6.34
N TYR A 187 -3.64 10.22 5.99
CA TYR A 187 -4.11 10.07 4.62
C TYR A 187 -4.12 11.45 3.90
N PRO A 188 -3.51 11.57 2.70
CA PRO A 188 -3.11 10.50 1.78
C PRO A 188 -1.74 9.85 2.04
N LYS A 189 -1.01 10.23 3.09
CA LYS A 189 0.28 9.60 3.43
C LYS A 189 0.06 8.26 4.11
N ILE A 190 0.65 7.22 3.53
CA ILE A 190 0.67 5.84 4.04
C ILE A 190 2.06 5.57 4.65
N TYR A 191 2.07 5.08 5.88
CA TYR A 191 3.28 4.75 6.63
C TYR A 191 3.44 3.24 6.76
N PHE A 192 4.70 2.78 6.79
CA PHE A 192 5.05 1.40 7.08
C PHE A 192 5.88 1.41 8.36
N ALA A 193 5.33 0.86 9.45
CA ALA A 193 6.07 0.74 10.70
C ALA A 193 7.14 -0.34 10.56
N ILE A 194 8.32 -0.08 11.12
CA ILE A 194 9.42 -1.05 11.13
C ILE A 194 10.06 -1.06 12.51
N ASP A 195 9.74 -2.08 13.29
CA ASP A 195 9.99 -2.12 14.74
C ASP A 195 11.19 -3.02 15.12
N SER A 196 11.98 -3.49 14.16
CA SER A 196 12.98 -4.56 14.36
C SER A 196 14.40 -4.21 13.88
N PHE A 197 14.84 -2.97 14.08
CA PHE A 197 16.19 -2.52 13.69
C PHE A 197 17.12 -2.16 14.85
N ASP A 198 16.78 -2.55 16.09
CA ASP A 198 17.56 -2.22 17.28
C ASP A 198 19.01 -2.76 17.29
N GLU A 199 19.40 -3.59 16.32
CA GLU A 199 20.75 -4.17 16.21
C GLU A 199 21.53 -3.74 14.95
N VAL A 200 21.39 -2.50 14.50
CA VAL A 200 22.10 -2.03 13.29
C VAL A 200 23.18 -0.99 13.63
N ASN A 201 24.36 -1.48 13.99
CA ASN A 201 25.60 -0.71 13.90
C ASN A 201 26.13 -0.80 12.46
N VAL A 202 25.86 0.14 11.53
CA VAL A 202 26.65 0.39 10.27
C VAL A 202 26.05 1.47 9.35
N PHE A 203 26.91 1.96 8.44
CA PHE A 203 26.99 3.20 7.67
C PHE A 203 25.98 3.48 6.54
N VAL A 204 25.27 2.49 5.99
CA VAL A 204 24.26 2.71 4.93
C VAL A 204 23.10 1.71 5.09
N LEU A 205 21.89 2.21 5.32
CA LEU A 205 20.65 1.43 5.35
C LEU A 205 19.97 1.50 3.98
N ASN A 206 20.03 0.43 3.18
CA ASN A 206 19.23 0.34 1.96
C ASN A 206 17.84 -0.20 2.28
N LEU A 207 16.80 0.62 2.13
CA LEU A 207 15.41 0.19 2.24
C LEU A 207 14.84 -0.04 0.86
N LEU A 208 14.21 -1.20 0.69
CA LEU A 208 13.47 -1.56 -0.50
C LEU A 208 12.07 -1.97 -0.07
N LEU A 209 11.05 -1.21 -0.49
CA LEU A 209 9.65 -1.56 -0.27
C LEU A 209 9.10 -2.19 -1.54
N GLU A 210 8.68 -3.43 -1.45
CA GLU A 210 8.13 -4.20 -2.57
C GLU A 210 6.65 -4.49 -2.34
N ILE A 211 5.85 -4.40 -3.41
CA ILE A 211 4.54 -5.04 -3.49
C ILE A 211 4.76 -6.39 -4.13
N ALA A 212 4.35 -7.45 -3.45
CA ALA A 212 4.30 -8.77 -4.04
C ALA A 212 2.84 -9.23 -4.14
N THR A 213 2.40 -9.55 -5.35
CA THR A 213 1.28 -10.45 -5.60
C THR A 213 1.83 -11.69 -6.30
N GLU A 214 1.02 -12.74 -6.44
CA GLU A 214 1.47 -14.01 -7.05
C GLU A 214 2.12 -13.83 -8.43
N ASN A 215 1.69 -12.81 -9.19
CA ASN A 215 2.13 -12.56 -10.56
C ASN A 215 2.81 -11.20 -10.80
N VAL A 216 2.84 -10.31 -9.80
CA VAL A 216 3.41 -8.96 -9.96
C VAL A 216 4.27 -8.61 -8.76
N GLU A 217 5.53 -8.30 -9.04
CA GLU A 217 6.47 -7.71 -8.07
C GLU A 217 6.83 -6.30 -8.53
N ALA A 218 6.69 -5.32 -7.63
CA ALA A 218 7.02 -3.94 -7.93
C ALA A 218 7.77 -3.27 -6.78
N VAL A 219 8.84 -2.55 -7.11
CA VAL A 219 9.59 -1.71 -6.18
C VAL A 219 8.90 -0.35 -6.05
N ILE A 220 8.41 -0.03 -4.86
CA ILE A 220 7.76 1.26 -4.55
C ILE A 220 8.79 2.30 -4.12
N PHE A 221 9.77 1.88 -3.32
CA PHE A 221 10.75 2.78 -2.73
C PHE A 221 12.11 2.12 -2.65
N LEU A 222 13.14 2.87 -3.05
CA LEU A 222 14.55 2.54 -2.84
C LEU A 222 15.24 3.75 -2.21
N GLY A 223 15.80 3.57 -1.03
CA GLY A 223 16.49 4.64 -0.31
C GLY A 223 17.72 4.15 0.41
N SER A 224 18.70 5.04 0.61
CA SER A 224 19.90 4.78 1.40
C SER A 224 20.06 5.84 2.48
N ILE A 225 20.20 5.45 3.74
CA ILE A 225 20.40 6.39 4.86
C ILE A 225 21.80 6.22 5.41
N ARG A 226 22.56 7.31 5.51
CA ARG A 226 23.88 7.28 6.14
C ARG A 226 23.76 7.25 7.66
N TYR A 227 24.60 6.45 8.31
CA TYR A 227 24.56 6.25 9.77
C TYR A 227 24.85 7.50 10.60
N ASP A 228 25.70 8.39 10.12
CA ASP A 228 26.02 9.66 10.79
C ASP A 228 24.78 10.56 10.97
N ILE A 229 23.75 10.35 10.15
CA ILE A 229 22.45 11.02 10.25
C ILE A 229 21.54 10.30 11.24
N LEU A 230 21.55 8.95 11.26
CA LEU A 230 20.75 8.15 12.20
C LEU A 230 21.12 8.39 13.67
N LYS A 231 22.38 8.68 14.00
CA LYS A 231 22.80 9.03 15.37
C LYS A 231 22.29 10.39 15.88
N LYS A 232 21.81 11.26 14.97
CA LYS A 232 21.38 12.62 15.30
C LYS A 232 19.86 12.79 15.32
N LEU A 233 19.12 11.74 14.95
CA LEU A 233 17.67 11.63 15.05
C LEU A 233 17.30 11.02 16.41
#